data_AF-A0AB37NF24-F1
#
_entry.id   AF-A0AB37NF24-F1
#
_cell.length_a   1.000
_cell.length_b   1.000
_cell.length_c   1.000
_cell.angle_alpha   90.00
_cell.angle_beta   90.00
_cell.angle_gamma   90.00
#
_symmetry.space_group_name_H-M   'P 1'
#
loop_
_entity.id
_entity.type
_entity.pdbx_description
1 polymer ?
#
loop_
_entity_poly.entity_id
_entity_poly.type
_entity_poly.pdbx_seq_one_letter_code
_entity_poly.pdbx_strand_id
1 'polypeptide(L)'
;MEFGKELLVYMTFLVVVTPVFVQAIKKTELVPSKWLPTVSILIGAILGALATFLDGSGSLATMIWAGALAGAGGTGLFEQFTNRAKKYREDEE
;
A
#
# COMPACT_ATOMS: atom_id res chain seq x y z
N MET A 1 -20.16 12.74 6.91
CA MET A 1 -18.92 12.08 6.47
C MET A 1 -19.17 11.55 5.07
N GLU A 2 -18.58 12.16 4.05
CA GLU A 2 -18.58 11.60 2.70
C GLU A 2 -17.35 10.70 2.57
N PHE A 3 -17.53 9.43 2.93
CA PHE A 3 -16.48 8.40 2.92
C PHE A 3 -15.57 8.48 1.68
N GLY A 4 -16.17 8.62 0.49
CA GLY A 4 -15.41 8.68 -0.77
C GLY A 4 -14.48 9.89 -0.90
N LYS A 5 -14.87 11.07 -0.41
CA LYS A 5 -14.02 12.27 -0.50
C LYS A 5 -12.84 12.19 0.46
N GLU A 6 -13.10 11.83 1.70
CA GLU A 6 -12.06 11.63 2.72
C GLU A 6 -11.08 10.54 2.29
N LEU A 7 -11.60 9.40 1.78
CA LEU A 7 -10.78 8.31 1.27
C LEU A 7 -9.77 8.80 0.23
N LEU A 8 -10.23 9.55 -0.78
CA LEU A 8 -9.37 10.04 -1.85
C LEU A 8 -8.32 11.03 -1.34
N VAL A 9 -8.70 11.96 -0.46
CA VAL A 9 -7.77 12.95 0.11
C VAL A 9 -6.64 12.27 0.88
N TYR A 10 -6.97 11.34 1.79
CA TYR A 10 -5.95 10.65 2.57
C TYR A 10 -5.16 9.64 1.75
N MET A 11 -5.76 9.02 0.72
CA MET A 11 -5.02 8.18 -0.22
C MET A 11 -3.89 8.97 -0.88
N THR A 12 -4.14 10.19 -1.36
CA THR A 12 -3.11 11.01 -2.00
C THR A 12 -1.93 11.29 -1.05
N PHE A 13 -2.22 11.64 0.21
CA PHE A 13 -1.17 11.84 1.21
C PHE A 13 -0.40 10.55 1.50
N LEU A 14 -1.11 9.44 1.76
CA LEU A 14 -0.52 8.16 2.14
C LEU A 14 0.24 7.48 0.99
N VAL A 15 -0.09 7.76 -0.28
CA VAL A 15 0.67 7.27 -1.46
C VAL A 15 2.09 7.80 -1.45
N VAL A 16 2.34 9.02 -0.95
CA VAL A 16 3.69 9.58 -0.87
C VAL A 16 4.45 9.00 0.34
N VAL A 17 3.77 8.84 1.47
CA VAL A 17 4.38 8.41 2.73
C VAL A 17 4.70 6.91 2.73
N THR A 18 3.76 6.07 2.28
CA THR A 18 3.86 4.60 2.40
C THR A 18 5.11 4.02 1.73
N PRO A 19 5.50 4.40 0.50
CA PRO A 19 6.69 3.88 -0.17
C PRO A 19 7.99 4.15 0.60
N VAL A 20 8.08 5.24 1.36
CA VAL A 20 9.27 5.57 2.18
C VAL A 20 9.49 4.48 3.23
N PHE A 21 8.43 4.08 3.94
CA PHE A 21 8.48 3.02 4.94
C PHE A 21 8.71 1.64 4.31
N VAL A 22 8.05 1.36 3.19
CA VAL A 22 8.24 0.11 2.45
C VAL A 22 9.70 -0.05 1.98
N GLN A 23 10.31 1.03 1.47
CA GLN A 23 11.70 1.03 1.08
C GLN A 23 12.64 0.83 2.27
N ALA A 24 12.35 1.44 3.43
CA ALA A 24 13.11 1.21 4.65
C ALA A 24 13.08 -0.27 5.04
N ILE A 25 11.92 -0.93 5.03
CA ILE A 25 11.81 -2.36 5.31
C ILE A 25 12.55 -3.19 4.25
N LYS A 26 12.38 -2.86 2.96
CA LYS A 26 13.06 -3.57 1.87
C LYS A 26 14.58 -3.54 2.03
N LYS A 27 15.17 -2.43 2.48
CA LYS A 27 16.61 -2.28 2.71
C LYS A 27 17.14 -3.13 3.87
N THR A 28 16.29 -3.62 4.76
CA THR A 28 16.72 -4.51 5.85
C THR A 28 17.02 -5.93 5.37
N GLU A 29 16.60 -6.29 4.14
CA GLU A 29 16.71 -7.64 3.56
C GLU A 29 16.02 -8.75 4.38
N LEU A 30 15.24 -8.39 5.41
CA LEU A 30 14.51 -9.32 6.28
C LEU A 30 13.27 -9.90 5.60
N VAL A 31 12.73 -9.21 4.60
CA VAL A 31 11.49 -9.58 3.91
C VAL A 31 11.83 -10.02 2.48
N PRO A 32 11.52 -11.28 2.10
CA PRO A 32 11.69 -11.74 0.73
C PRO A 32 10.86 -10.91 -0.25
N SER A 33 11.42 -10.58 -1.42
CA SER A 33 10.77 -9.71 -2.43
C SER A 33 9.35 -10.14 -2.82
N LYS A 34 9.04 -11.44 -2.75
CA LYS A 34 7.68 -11.96 -3.02
C LYS A 34 6.60 -11.45 -2.07
N TRP A 35 6.97 -11.04 -0.85
CA TRP A 35 6.06 -10.55 0.19
C TRP A 35 5.99 -9.02 0.26
N LEU A 36 6.84 -8.29 -0.48
CA LEU A 36 6.82 -6.83 -0.51
C LEU A 36 5.43 -6.23 -0.83
N PRO A 37 4.62 -6.78 -1.75
CA PRO A 37 3.28 -6.26 -2.00
C PRO A 37 2.37 -6.35 -0.77
N THR A 38 2.35 -7.52 -0.12
CA THR A 38 1.56 -7.75 1.09
C THR A 38 2.04 -6.85 2.23
N VAL A 39 3.36 -6.76 2.41
CA VAL A 39 3.96 -5.89 3.43
C VAL A 39 3.62 -4.42 3.17
N SER A 40 3.59 -3.98 1.91
CA SER A 40 3.21 -2.60 1.59
C SER A 40 1.76 -2.28 1.92
N ILE A 41 0.83 -3.20 1.64
CA ILE A 41 -0.57 -3.03 2.04
C ILE A 41 -0.68 -2.95 3.57
N LEU A 42 0.02 -3.83 4.29
CA LEU A 42 0.01 -3.84 5.76
C LEU A 42 0.61 -2.56 6.35
N ILE A 43 1.76 -2.11 5.85
CA ILE A 43 2.37 -0.84 6.27
C ILE A 43 1.42 0.32 5.98
N GLY A 44 0.84 0.37 4.78
CA GLY A 44 -0.13 1.39 4.41
C GLY A 44 -1.33 1.43 5.38
N ALA A 45 -1.92 0.27 5.68
CA ALA A 45 -3.02 0.15 6.64
C ALA A 45 -2.63 0.63 8.05
N ILE A 46 -1.43 0.25 8.52
CA ILE A 46 -0.90 0.68 9.82
C ILE A 46 -0.69 2.21 9.83
N LEU A 47 -0.08 2.78 8.79
CA LEU A 47 0.13 4.22 8.68
C LEU A 47 -1.20 4.98 8.63
N GLY A 48 -2.20 4.45 7.91
CA GLY A 48 -3.56 4.97 7.90
C GLY A 48 -4.17 4.97 9.31
N ALA A 49 -4.11 3.85 10.02
CA ALA A 49 -4.57 3.78 11.40
C ALA A 49 -3.82 4.76 12.32
N LEU A 50 -2.49 4.90 12.18
CA LEU A 50 -1.72 5.86 12.98
C LEU A 50 -2.06 7.32 12.63
N ALA A 51 -2.45 7.60 11.39
CA ALA A 51 -2.87 8.93 10.98
C ALA A 51 -4.21 9.38 11.59
N THR A 52 -4.97 8.49 12.26
CA THR A 52 -6.15 8.91 13.03
C THR A 52 -5.80 9.70 14.29
N PHE A 53 -4.53 9.69 14.72
CA PHE A 53 -4.07 10.53 15.83
C PHE A 53 -3.83 11.99 15.41
N LEU A 54 -3.92 12.31 14.12
CA LEU A 54 -3.81 13.67 13.62
C LEU A 54 -5.17 14.39 13.75
N ASP A 55 -5.12 15.66 14.13
CA ASP A 55 -6.31 16.51 14.19
C ASP A 55 -6.96 16.65 12.80
N GLY A 56 -8.28 16.53 12.76
CA GLY A 56 -9.04 16.60 11.50
C GLY A 56 -8.92 15.36 10.63
N SER A 57 -8.54 14.21 11.19
CA SER A 57 -8.53 12.92 10.51
C SER A 57 -9.95 12.36 10.29
N GLY A 58 -10.10 11.51 9.26
CA GLY A 58 -11.32 10.78 8.98
C GLY A 58 -11.54 9.60 9.94
N SER A 59 -12.64 8.87 9.74
CA SER A 59 -12.91 7.67 10.54
C SER A 59 -11.77 6.64 10.43
N LEU A 60 -11.54 5.85 11.49
CA LEU A 60 -10.53 4.79 11.50
C LEU A 60 -10.66 3.84 10.29
N ALA A 61 -11.89 3.46 9.95
CA ALA A 61 -12.16 2.62 8.78
C ALA A 61 -11.72 3.31 7.48
N THR A 62 -12.08 4.58 7.29
CA THR A 62 -11.66 5.37 6.12
C THR A 62 -10.13 5.43 6.01
N MET A 63 -9.46 5.67 7.12
CA MET A 63 -8.01 5.86 7.16
C MET A 63 -7.25 4.56 6.88
N ILE A 64 -7.71 3.43 7.43
CA ILE A 64 -7.16 2.09 7.13
C ILE A 64 -7.31 1.78 5.64
N TRP A 65 -8.50 2.01 5.06
CA TRP A 65 -8.72 1.77 3.63
C TRP A 65 -7.87 2.69 2.76
N ALA A 66 -7.77 3.98 3.12
CA ALA A 66 -6.94 4.93 2.40
C ALA A 66 -5.47 4.49 2.37
N GLY A 67 -4.95 4.08 3.53
CA GLY A 67 -3.58 3.60 3.66
C GLY A 67 -3.32 2.28 2.94
N ALA A 68 -4.21 1.29 3.10
CA ALA A 68 -4.08 -0.02 2.45
C ALA A 68 -4.05 0.11 0.91
N LEU A 69 -4.94 0.94 0.35
CA LEU A 69 -5.00 1.21 -1.09
C LEU A 69 -3.78 2.00 -1.58
N ALA A 70 -3.30 2.97 -0.78
CA ALA A 70 -2.06 3.67 -1.07
C ALA A 70 -0.86 2.70 -1.11
N GLY A 71 -0.77 1.77 -0.16
CA GLY A 71 0.26 0.74 -0.11
C GLY A 71 0.18 -0.26 -1.26
N ALA A 72 -1.03 -0.61 -1.70
CA ALA A 72 -1.21 -1.43 -2.90
C ALA A 72 -0.70 -0.71 -4.15
N GLY A 73 -1.04 0.58 -4.33
CA GLY A 73 -0.58 1.38 -5.46
C GLY A 73 0.94 1.56 -5.51
N GLY A 74 1.58 1.78 -4.35
CA GLY A 74 3.02 2.06 -4.24
C GLY A 74 3.97 0.90 -4.57
N THR A 75 3.47 -0.33 -4.72
CA THR A 75 4.30 -1.51 -5.05
C THR A 75 4.20 -1.96 -6.50
N GLY A 76 3.43 -1.25 -7.34
CA GLY A 76 3.14 -1.73 -8.69
C GLY A 76 2.47 -3.11 -8.66
N LEU A 77 1.62 -3.36 -7.66
CA LEU A 77 0.99 -4.65 -7.40
C LEU A 77 0.43 -5.27 -8.69
N PHE A 78 -0.19 -4.44 -9.53
CA PHE A 78 -0.71 -4.81 -10.83
C PHE A 78 0.38 -5.32 -11.80
N GLU A 79 1.51 -4.61 -11.91
CA GLU A 79 2.65 -5.03 -12.75
C GLU A 79 3.26 -6.34 -12.27
N GLN A 80 3.28 -6.56 -10.95
CA GLN A 80 3.83 -7.80 -10.41
C GLN A 80 2.93 -9.02 -10.69
N PHE A 81 1.61 -8.82 -10.75
CA PHE A 81 0.68 -9.88 -11.15
C PHE A 81 0.78 -10.19 -12.65
N THR A 82 0.82 -9.17 -13.51
CA THR A 82 0.90 -9.36 -14.97
C THR A 82 2.23 -9.94 -15.41
N ASN A 83 3.35 -9.50 -14.84
CA ASN A 83 4.67 -10.07 -15.15
C ASN A 83 4.81 -11.53 -14.74
N ARG A 84 4.20 -11.94 -13.61
CA ARG A 84 4.15 -13.36 -13.23
C ARG A 84 3.34 -14.18 -14.22
N ALA A 85 2.18 -13.70 -14.64
CA ALA A 85 1.34 -14.39 -15.62
C ALA A 85 2.06 -14.57 -16.97
N LYS A 86 2.84 -13.58 -17.40
CA LYS A 86 3.64 -13.67 -18.62
C LYS A 86 4.72 -14.77 -18.53
N LYS A 87 5.44 -14.84 -17.40
CA LYS A 87 6.48 -15.85 -17.19
C LYS A 87 5.93 -17.28 -17.31
N TYR A 88 4.76 -17.56 -16.74
CA TYR A 88 4.13 -18.89 -16.86
C TYR A 88 3.78 -19.27 -18.31
N ARG A 89 3.46 -18.32 -19.19
CA ARG A 89 3.19 -18.61 -20.61
C ARG A 89 4.45 -18.94 -21.40
N GLU A 90 5.59 -18.31 -21.08
CA GLU A 90 6.87 -18.60 -21.74
C GLU A 90 7.45 -19.96 -21.29
N ASP A 91 7.14 -20.42 -20.08
CA ASP A 91 7.56 -21.74 -19.57
C ASP A 91 6.71 -22.91 -20.15
N GLU A 92 5.58 -22.62 -20.80
CA GLU A 92 4.66 -23.59 -21.43
C GLU A 92 4.86 -23.73 -22.97
N GLU A 93 5.67 -22.87 -23.60
CA GLU A 93 6.01 -22.88 -25.04
C GLU A 93 7.39 -23.51 -25.32
#